data_AF-A0A0F9DIW4-F1
#
_entry.id   AF-A0A0F9DIW4-F1
#
_cell.length_a   1.000
_cell.length_b   1.000
_cell.length_c   1.000
_cell.angle_alpha   90.00
_cell.angle_beta   90.00
_cell.angle_gamma   90.00
#
_symmetry.space_group_name_H-M   'P 1'
#
loop_
_entity.id
_entity.type
_entity.pdbx_description
1 polymer ?
#
loop_
_entity_poly.entity_id
_entity_poly.type
_entity_poly.pdbx_seq_one_letter_code
_entity_poly.pdbx_strand_id
1 'polypeptide(L)'
;MTVAIHAARRVSPIDWEGVPQSYAGKCSAVCRTAQECEDLVLWFGSADFCPNLPVLVMVPGADAPVAIAGMGFATAAELKDCAVVTWHDKSQKIASKGTMFDFDALRERRGLMRREEVDAATREAMLSRIAKHKANPISDPSRQPQFPNAKNKTQFVIGKKVNDAQSMD
;
A
#
# COMPACT_ATOMS: atom_id res chain seq x y z
N MET A 1 -43.78 25.92 22.04
CA MET A 1 -42.61 25.60 21.20
C MET A 1 -42.17 24.19 21.55
N THR A 2 -42.41 23.21 20.69
CA THR A 2 -41.97 21.82 20.87
C THR A 2 -40.51 21.70 20.44
N VAL A 3 -39.61 21.51 21.40
CA VAL A 3 -38.19 21.25 21.12
C VAL A 3 -38.10 19.83 20.57
N ALA A 4 -37.84 19.69 19.27
CA ALA A 4 -37.56 18.41 18.67
C ALA A 4 -36.22 17.90 19.20
N ILE A 5 -36.27 16.86 20.04
CA ILE A 5 -35.06 16.14 20.46
C ILE A 5 -34.58 15.36 19.24
N HIS A 6 -33.65 15.94 18.48
CA HIS A 6 -32.90 15.21 17.47
C HIS A 6 -31.95 14.26 18.21
N ALA A 7 -32.42 13.05 18.49
CA ALA A 7 -31.53 11.96 18.87
C ALA A 7 -30.60 11.73 17.68
N ALA A 8 -29.37 12.25 17.77
CA ALA A 8 -28.34 11.97 16.79
C ALA A 8 -28.24 10.44 16.67
N ARG A 9 -28.62 9.89 15.51
CA ARG A 9 -28.45 8.46 15.24
C ARG A 9 -26.98 8.14 15.48
N ARG A 10 -26.71 7.24 16.41
CA ARG A 10 -25.35 6.82 16.74
C ARG A 10 -24.74 6.21 15.49
N VAL A 11 -23.84 6.94 14.84
CA VAL A 11 -23.00 6.40 13.78
C VAL A 11 -22.16 5.29 14.40
N SER A 12 -22.25 4.08 13.86
CA SER A 12 -21.44 2.96 14.34
C SER A 12 -19.96 3.35 14.27
N PRO A 13 -19.17 3.12 15.33
CA PRO A 13 -17.76 3.45 15.30
C PRO A 13 -17.08 2.72 14.13
N ILE A 14 -16.31 3.47 13.36
CA ILE A 14 -15.57 2.92 12.22
C ILE A 14 -14.52 1.95 12.77
N ASP A 15 -14.63 0.70 12.37
CA ASP A 15 -13.55 -0.26 12.55
C ASP A 15 -12.42 0.10 11.57
N TRP A 16 -11.22 0.34 12.09
CA TRP A 16 -10.03 0.72 11.33
C TRP A 16 -9.12 -0.46 10.99
N GLU A 17 -9.49 -1.68 11.37
CA GLU A 17 -8.68 -2.85 11.08
C GLU A 17 -8.48 -3.06 9.57
N GLY A 18 -7.23 -3.25 9.15
CA GLY A 18 -6.86 -3.43 7.73
C GLY A 18 -6.90 -2.15 6.88
N VAL A 19 -7.35 -1.01 7.42
CA VAL A 19 -7.31 0.28 6.71
C VAL A 19 -5.86 0.75 6.60
N PRO A 20 -5.40 1.23 5.43
CA PRO A 20 -4.04 1.77 5.33
C PRO A 20 -3.83 2.92 6.31
N GLN A 21 -2.68 2.93 7.00
CA GLN A 21 -2.40 3.87 8.10
C GLN A 21 -2.53 5.35 7.70
N SER A 22 -2.32 5.68 6.42
CA SER A 22 -2.52 7.03 5.88
C SER A 22 -3.98 7.52 5.94
N TYR A 23 -4.94 6.59 5.90
CA TYR A 23 -6.39 6.84 5.88
C TYR A 23 -7.09 6.62 7.22
N ALA A 24 -6.41 6.01 8.20
CA ALA A 24 -6.94 5.81 9.55
C ALA A 24 -7.32 7.15 10.20
N GLY A 25 -8.57 7.29 10.64
CA GLY A 25 -9.11 8.53 11.22
C GLY A 25 -9.36 9.66 10.22
N LYS A 26 -9.17 9.44 8.92
CA LYS A 26 -9.35 10.46 7.86
C LYS A 26 -10.44 10.11 6.84
N CYS A 27 -11.31 9.16 7.18
CA CYS A 27 -12.43 8.74 6.35
C CYS A 27 -13.73 8.92 7.12
N SER A 28 -14.80 9.27 6.40
CA SER A 28 -16.15 9.37 6.94
C SER A 28 -16.81 8.00 7.10
N ALA A 29 -16.44 7.03 6.27
CA ALA A 29 -16.96 5.67 6.31
C ALA A 29 -15.96 4.70 5.66
N VAL A 30 -16.04 3.43 6.04
CA VAL A 30 -15.29 2.33 5.42
C VAL A 30 -16.27 1.22 5.08
N CYS A 31 -16.38 0.87 3.80
CA CYS A 31 -17.25 -0.18 3.28
C CYS A 31 -16.40 -1.40 2.90
N ARG A 32 -16.67 -2.54 3.54
CA ARG A 32 -16.01 -3.84 3.35
C ARG A 32 -16.94 -4.90 2.76
N THR A 33 -18.22 -4.58 2.60
CA THR A 33 -19.23 -5.45 2.00
C THR A 33 -20.13 -4.66 1.06
N ALA A 34 -20.80 -5.36 0.15
CA ALA A 34 -21.80 -4.74 -0.74
C ALA A 34 -22.94 -4.08 0.08
N GLN A 35 -23.37 -4.73 1.15
CA GLN A 35 -24.42 -4.21 2.03
C GLN A 35 -24.01 -2.90 2.70
N GLU A 36 -22.76 -2.78 3.14
CA GLU A 36 -22.22 -1.53 3.72
C GLU A 36 -22.20 -0.39 2.70
N CYS A 37 -21.98 -0.67 1.41
CA CYS A 37 -22.12 0.34 0.35
C CYS A 37 -23.58 0.78 0.19
N GLU A 38 -24.54 -0.15 0.26
CA GLU A 38 -25.97 0.17 0.14
C GLU A 38 -26.52 0.93 1.34
N ASP A 39 -26.00 0.64 2.54
CA ASP A 39 -26.41 1.22 3.81
C ASP A 39 -25.70 2.55 4.12
N LEU A 40 -24.85 3.04 3.23
CA LEU A 40 -24.03 4.23 3.43
C LEU A 40 -24.86 5.48 3.81
N VAL A 41 -26.01 5.66 3.17
CA VAL A 41 -26.94 6.76 3.49
C VAL A 41 -27.48 6.65 4.92
N LEU A 42 -27.70 5.43 5.42
CA LEU A 42 -28.15 5.21 6.79
C LEU A 42 -27.09 5.64 7.82
N TRP A 43 -25.80 5.48 7.48
CA TRP A 43 -24.69 5.88 8.34
C TRP A 43 -24.55 7.40 8.44
N PHE A 44 -24.81 8.10 7.33
CA PHE A 44 -24.84 9.56 7.32
C PHE A 44 -26.15 10.16 7.82
N GLY A 45 -27.20 9.35 7.94
CA GLY A 45 -28.50 9.72 8.49
C GLY A 45 -29.42 10.47 7.50
N SER A 46 -28.88 11.09 6.46
CA SER A 46 -29.63 11.76 5.40
C SER A 46 -28.98 11.54 4.03
N ALA A 47 -29.79 11.40 2.99
CA ALA A 47 -29.34 11.28 1.60
C ALA A 47 -28.67 12.58 1.10
N ASP A 48 -29.16 13.73 1.57
CA ASP A 48 -28.67 15.06 1.16
C ASP A 48 -27.44 15.51 1.97
N PHE A 49 -26.97 14.68 2.92
CA PHE A 49 -25.80 15.02 3.71
C PHE A 49 -24.55 14.98 2.83
N CYS A 50 -23.74 16.04 2.85
CA CYS A 50 -22.49 16.09 2.09
C CYS A 50 -21.28 15.88 3.03
N PRO A 51 -20.72 14.66 3.12
CA PRO A 51 -19.57 14.41 3.99
C PRO A 51 -18.31 15.09 3.45
N ASN A 52 -17.54 15.70 4.36
CA ASN A 52 -16.26 16.34 4.03
C ASN A 52 -15.12 15.33 3.83
N LEU A 53 -15.14 14.21 4.56
CA LEU A 53 -14.12 13.17 4.48
C LEU A 53 -14.54 12.09 3.46
N PRO A 54 -13.56 11.40 2.84
CA PRO A 54 -13.84 10.37 1.86
C PRO A 54 -14.50 9.12 2.47
N VAL A 55 -15.20 8.39 1.62
CA VAL A 55 -15.67 7.01 1.87
C VAL A 55 -14.64 6.05 1.30
N LEU A 56 -14.17 5.10 2.09
CA LEU A 56 -13.20 4.09 1.65
C LEU A 56 -13.92 2.79 1.30
N VAL A 57 -13.81 2.32 0.06
CA VAL A 57 -14.34 1.02 -0.39
C VAL A 57 -13.21 0.00 -0.46
N MET A 58 -13.34 -1.07 0.31
CA MET A 58 -12.36 -2.15 0.46
C MET A 58 -12.98 -3.47 0.00
N VAL A 59 -12.69 -3.87 -1.24
CA VAL A 59 -13.14 -5.16 -1.76
C VAL A 59 -12.09 -6.23 -1.43
N PRO A 60 -12.46 -7.33 -0.74
CA PRO A 60 -11.54 -8.44 -0.47
C PRO A 60 -10.94 -8.99 -1.78
N GLY A 61 -9.62 -9.09 -1.85
CA GLY A 61 -8.91 -9.57 -3.03
C GLY A 61 -8.68 -8.54 -4.14
N ALA A 62 -9.14 -7.30 -3.98
CA ALA A 62 -8.78 -6.20 -4.89
C ALA A 62 -7.36 -5.67 -4.60
N ASP A 63 -6.71 -5.16 -5.64
CA ASP A 63 -5.32 -4.67 -5.56
C ASP A 63 -5.16 -3.47 -4.60
N ALA A 64 -6.15 -2.61 -4.50
CA ALA A 64 -6.09 -1.43 -3.63
C ALA A 64 -7.48 -0.98 -3.20
N PRO A 65 -7.60 -0.42 -1.98
CA PRO A 65 -8.81 0.24 -1.54
C PRO A 65 -9.04 1.52 -2.36
N VAL A 66 -10.30 1.85 -2.62
CA VAL A 66 -10.69 3.02 -3.40
C VAL A 66 -11.29 4.07 -2.45
N ALA A 67 -10.70 5.27 -2.43
CA ALA A 67 -11.26 6.39 -1.70
C ALA A 67 -12.15 7.22 -2.62
N ILE A 68 -13.44 7.34 -2.28
CA ILE A 68 -14.43 8.15 -2.98
C ILE A 68 -14.57 9.46 -2.21
N ALA A 69 -14.08 10.55 -2.81
CA ALA A 69 -14.03 11.85 -2.16
C ALA A 69 -15.24 12.71 -2.56
N GLY A 70 -16.14 12.98 -1.60
CA GLY A 70 -17.24 13.93 -1.79
C GLY A 70 -16.86 15.38 -1.49
N MET A 71 -15.85 15.59 -0.63
CA MET A 71 -15.29 16.90 -0.27
C MET A 71 -16.32 17.96 0.15
N GLY A 72 -17.46 17.53 0.72
CA GLY A 72 -18.55 18.43 1.12
C GLY A 72 -19.44 18.94 -0.03
N PHE A 73 -19.20 18.48 -1.26
CA PHE A 73 -20.03 18.83 -2.44
C PHE A 73 -20.94 17.69 -2.85
N ALA A 74 -20.41 16.46 -2.90
CA ALA A 74 -21.20 15.30 -3.26
C ALA A 74 -22.08 14.87 -2.08
N THR A 75 -23.33 14.58 -2.40
CA THR A 75 -24.32 14.07 -1.44
C THR A 75 -24.02 12.62 -1.05
N ALA A 76 -24.52 12.19 0.11
CA ALA A 76 -24.40 10.81 0.57
C ALA A 76 -25.07 9.83 -0.41
N ALA A 77 -26.12 10.25 -1.13
CA ALA A 77 -26.73 9.48 -2.20
C ALA A 77 -25.76 9.25 -3.37
N GLU A 78 -25.10 10.29 -3.87
CA GLU A 78 -24.10 10.17 -4.94
C GLU A 78 -22.92 9.31 -4.50
N LEU A 79 -22.46 9.46 -3.26
CA LEU A 79 -21.37 8.65 -2.71
C LEU A 79 -21.76 7.18 -2.57
N LYS A 80 -23.02 6.89 -2.22
CA LYS A 80 -23.56 5.53 -2.22
C LYS A 80 -23.51 4.93 -3.62
N ASP A 81 -24.01 5.64 -4.62
CA ASP A 81 -24.05 5.15 -6.00
C ASP A 81 -22.64 4.88 -6.52
N CYS A 82 -21.70 5.79 -6.27
CA CYS A 82 -20.29 5.57 -6.60
C CYS A 82 -19.70 4.36 -5.86
N ALA A 83 -20.02 4.16 -4.58
CA ALA A 83 -19.52 3.04 -3.78
C ALA A 83 -20.05 1.69 -4.29
N VAL A 84 -21.33 1.62 -4.60
CA VAL A 84 -21.98 0.42 -5.16
C VAL A 84 -21.39 0.07 -6.52
N VAL A 85 -21.28 1.03 -7.42
CA VAL A 85 -20.67 0.82 -8.75
C VAL A 85 -19.21 0.36 -8.61
N THR A 86 -18.43 1.02 -7.74
CA THR A 86 -17.03 0.64 -7.50
C THR A 86 -16.91 -0.79 -6.97
N TRP A 87 -17.80 -1.19 -6.07
CA TRP A 87 -17.85 -2.55 -5.53
C TRP A 87 -18.11 -3.58 -6.64
N HIS A 88 -19.14 -3.35 -7.46
CA HIS A 88 -19.48 -4.24 -8.58
C HIS A 88 -18.37 -4.32 -9.62
N ASP A 89 -17.77 -3.20 -10.00
CA ASP A 89 -16.65 -3.17 -10.95
C ASP A 89 -15.45 -3.97 -10.46
N LYS A 90 -15.09 -3.81 -9.18
CA LYS A 90 -13.95 -4.51 -8.58
C LYS A 90 -14.24 -6.00 -8.41
N SER A 91 -15.43 -6.36 -7.94
CA SER A 91 -15.83 -7.76 -7.82
C SER A 91 -15.91 -8.47 -9.18
N GLN A 92 -16.44 -7.82 -10.22
CA GLN A 92 -16.43 -8.36 -11.59
C GLN A 92 -15.01 -8.49 -12.15
N LYS A 93 -14.12 -7.51 -11.90
CA LYS A 93 -12.70 -7.60 -12.28
C LYS A 93 -12.00 -8.78 -11.60
N ILE A 94 -12.30 -9.04 -10.33
CA ILE A 94 -11.77 -10.19 -9.60
C ILE A 94 -12.34 -11.50 -10.19
N ALA A 95 -13.66 -11.57 -10.42
CA ALA A 95 -14.31 -12.76 -10.96
C ALA A 95 -13.81 -13.11 -12.38
N SER A 96 -13.57 -12.10 -13.22
CA SER A 96 -13.09 -12.28 -14.59
C SER A 96 -11.59 -12.59 -14.70
N LYS A 97 -10.76 -12.03 -13.81
CA LYS A 97 -9.29 -12.20 -13.87
C LYS A 97 -8.74 -13.27 -12.94
N GLY A 98 -9.53 -13.77 -11.99
CA GLY A 98 -9.21 -14.96 -11.20
C GLY A 98 -8.14 -14.79 -10.11
N THR A 99 -7.27 -13.78 -10.10
CA THR A 99 -6.36 -13.54 -8.96
C THR A 99 -5.63 -12.19 -9.01
N MET A 100 -5.57 -11.53 -7.85
CA MET A 100 -4.34 -11.07 -7.16
C MET A 100 -3.30 -10.36 -8.04
N PHE A 101 -3.21 -9.02 -7.96
CA PHE A 101 -2.08 -8.19 -8.37
C PHE A 101 -1.33 -8.66 -9.62
N ASP A 102 -1.60 -8.01 -10.75
CA ASP A 102 -0.80 -8.18 -11.98
C ASP A 102 0.62 -7.61 -11.78
N PHE A 103 1.48 -8.42 -11.15
CA PHE A 103 2.86 -8.10 -10.84
C PHE A 103 3.68 -7.86 -12.11
N ASP A 104 3.31 -8.48 -13.22
CA ASP A 104 4.05 -8.35 -14.48
C ASP A 104 3.77 -6.99 -15.12
N ALA A 105 2.51 -6.55 -15.17
CA ALA A 105 2.18 -5.19 -15.61
C ALA A 105 2.83 -4.11 -14.72
N LEU A 106 3.00 -4.39 -13.43
CA LEU A 106 3.63 -3.46 -12.48
C LEU A 106 5.15 -3.41 -12.65
N ARG A 107 5.78 -4.54 -12.98
CA ARG A 107 7.22 -4.60 -13.34
C ARG A 107 7.50 -3.85 -14.62
N GLU A 108 6.69 -4.06 -15.66
CA GLU A 108 6.82 -3.31 -16.93
C GLU A 108 6.69 -1.80 -16.74
N ARG A 109 5.68 -1.35 -15.97
CA ARG A 109 5.50 0.07 -15.66
C ARG A 109 6.69 0.68 -14.91
N ARG A 110 7.41 -0.13 -14.13
CA ARG A 110 8.60 0.27 -13.37
C ARG A 110 9.90 0.07 -14.16
N GLY A 111 9.83 -0.36 -15.42
CA GLY A 111 11.00 -0.66 -16.25
C GLY A 111 11.80 -1.89 -15.78
N LEU A 112 11.17 -2.76 -15.00
CA LEU A 112 11.76 -4.00 -14.51
C LEU A 112 11.48 -5.13 -15.52
N MET A 113 12.50 -5.98 -15.75
CA MET A 113 12.39 -7.14 -16.63
C MET A 113 11.26 -8.08 -16.18
N ARG A 114 10.62 -8.76 -17.14
CA ARG A 114 9.59 -9.76 -16.84
C ARG A 114 10.18 -10.90 -16.00
N ARG A 115 9.37 -11.55 -15.16
CA ARG A 115 9.86 -12.58 -14.24
C ARG A 115 10.62 -13.71 -14.94
N GLU A 116 10.17 -14.08 -16.13
CA GLU A 116 10.75 -15.13 -16.98
C GLU A 116 12.17 -14.79 -17.47
N GLU A 117 12.46 -13.50 -17.64
CA GLU A 117 13.72 -13.00 -18.19
C GLU A 117 14.78 -12.77 -17.09
N VAL A 118 14.35 -12.69 -15.82
CA VAL A 118 15.23 -12.41 -14.67
C VAL A 118 16.31 -13.48 -14.54
N ASP A 119 15.96 -14.76 -14.65
CA ASP A 119 16.92 -15.85 -14.42
C ASP A 119 18.02 -15.87 -15.49
N ALA A 120 17.64 -15.66 -16.75
CA ALA A 120 18.58 -15.57 -17.86
C ALA A 120 19.51 -14.35 -17.72
N ALA A 121 18.95 -13.17 -17.45
CA ALA A 121 19.71 -11.94 -17.28
C ALA A 121 20.65 -12.00 -16.06
N THR A 122 20.20 -12.61 -14.95
CA THR A 122 21.02 -12.76 -13.74
C THR A 122 22.18 -13.72 -13.98
N ARG A 123 21.93 -14.82 -14.68
CA ARG A 123 22.98 -15.77 -15.08
C ARG A 123 24.02 -15.11 -15.98
N GLU A 124 23.59 -14.36 -16.98
CA GLU A 124 24.49 -13.63 -17.88
C GLU A 124 25.30 -12.55 -17.14
N ALA A 125 24.66 -11.79 -16.24
CA ALA A 125 25.33 -10.81 -15.41
C ALA A 125 26.41 -11.45 -14.50
N MET A 126 26.12 -12.61 -13.90
CA MET A 126 27.10 -13.35 -13.11
C MET A 126 28.27 -13.85 -13.96
N LEU A 127 28.01 -14.42 -15.14
CA LEU A 127 29.05 -14.90 -16.03
C LEU A 127 29.95 -13.75 -16.53
N SER A 128 29.35 -12.61 -16.90
CA SER A 128 30.11 -11.43 -17.30
C SER A 128 30.98 -10.89 -16.16
N ARG A 129 30.49 -10.93 -14.92
CA ARG A 129 31.26 -10.55 -13.74
C ARG A 129 32.42 -11.51 -13.49
N ILE A 130 32.20 -12.83 -13.60
CA ILE A 130 33.26 -13.83 -13.46
C ILE A 130 34.34 -13.61 -14.53
N ALA A 131 33.95 -13.35 -15.78
CA ALA A 131 34.89 -13.05 -16.85
C ALA A 131 35.72 -11.79 -16.55
N LYS A 132 35.08 -10.71 -16.10
CA LYS A 132 35.77 -9.47 -15.68
C LYS A 132 36.72 -9.70 -14.50
N HIS A 133 36.31 -10.50 -13.52
CA HIS A 133 37.14 -10.83 -12.36
C HIS A 133 38.34 -11.71 -12.74
N LYS A 134 38.17 -12.65 -13.67
CA LYS A 134 39.29 -13.43 -14.24
C LYS A 134 40.26 -12.56 -15.02
N ALA A 135 39.75 -11.57 -15.75
CA ALA A 135 40.58 -10.62 -16.50
C ALA A 135 41.35 -9.66 -15.58
N ASN A 136 40.75 -9.20 -14.48
CA ASN A 136 41.31 -8.19 -13.58
C ASN A 136 41.29 -8.61 -12.10
N PRO A 137 42.13 -9.57 -11.68
CA PRO A 137 42.07 -10.20 -10.36
C PRO A 137 42.42 -9.29 -9.16
N ILE A 138 42.97 -8.09 -9.40
CA ILE A 138 43.47 -7.18 -8.34
C ILE A 138 42.53 -5.97 -8.11
N SER A 139 41.47 -5.80 -8.94
CA SER A 139 40.72 -4.53 -9.01
C SER A 139 39.31 -4.54 -8.39
N ASP A 140 38.76 -5.67 -7.93
CA ASP A 140 37.47 -5.65 -7.23
C ASP A 140 37.75 -5.33 -5.75
N PRO A 141 37.37 -4.13 -5.22
CA PRO A 141 37.60 -3.83 -3.82
C PRO A 141 36.91 -4.89 -2.96
N SER A 142 37.62 -5.40 -1.96
CA SER A 142 37.03 -6.35 -1.00
C SER A 142 35.72 -5.75 -0.48
N ARG A 143 34.62 -6.50 -0.60
CA ARG A 143 33.29 -6.04 -0.19
C ARG A 143 33.37 -5.64 1.27
N GLN A 144 33.38 -4.35 1.56
CA GLN A 144 33.02 -3.91 2.90
C GLN A 144 31.55 -4.28 3.07
N PRO A 145 31.19 -5.06 4.11
CA PRO A 145 29.80 -5.35 4.39
C PRO A 145 29.04 -4.03 4.52
N GLN A 146 28.16 -3.73 3.56
CA GLN A 146 27.26 -2.61 3.65
C GLN A 146 26.16 -2.98 4.64
N PHE A 147 26.30 -2.52 5.88
CA PHE A 147 25.23 -2.61 6.84
C PHE A 147 24.10 -1.68 6.42
N PRO A 148 22.82 -2.13 6.48
CA PRO A 148 21.69 -1.27 6.17
C PRO A 148 21.73 -0.04 7.06
N ASN A 149 21.87 1.14 6.45
CA ASN A 149 21.93 2.41 7.15
C ASN A 149 20.52 2.81 7.60
N ALA A 150 20.05 2.26 8.71
CA ALA A 150 18.71 2.53 9.24
C ALA A 150 18.45 4.02 9.57
N LYS A 151 19.48 4.90 9.52
CA LYS A 151 19.37 6.31 9.95
C LYS A 151 19.99 7.35 8.99
N ASN A 152 20.27 7.03 7.73
CA ASN A 152 20.83 7.96 6.72
C ASN A 152 22.03 8.81 7.24
N LYS A 153 22.93 8.22 8.03
CA LYS A 153 24.16 8.93 8.44
C LYS A 153 25.22 8.84 7.34
N THR A 154 25.84 9.97 6.98
CA THR A 154 26.82 10.11 5.90
C THR A 154 28.28 9.99 6.34
N GLN A 155 28.54 9.77 7.63
CA GLN A 155 29.89 9.54 8.16
C GLN A 155 29.87 8.31 9.07
N PHE A 156 30.71 7.31 8.73
CA PHE A 156 30.94 6.14 9.56
C PHE A 156 32.29 6.31 10.27
N VAL A 157 32.29 6.18 11.60
CA VAL A 157 33.52 6.20 12.39
C VAL A 157 34.31 4.94 12.04
N ILE A 158 35.51 5.10 11.47
CA ILE A 158 36.47 4.01 11.29
C ILE A 158 36.86 3.56 12.71
N GLY A 159 36.33 2.42 13.15
CA GLY A 159 36.71 1.81 14.43
C GLY A 159 38.21 1.51 14.42
N LYS A 160 38.92 1.96 15.47
CA LYS A 160 40.31 1.59 15.72
C LYS A 160 40.47 0.07 15.64
N LYS A 161 41.48 -0.40 14.89
CA LYS A 161 41.96 -1.78 15.00
C LYS A 161 42.29 -2.06 16.46
N VAL A 162 41.56 -2.99 17.07
CA VAL A 162 41.98 -3.62 18.33
C VAL A 162 43.10 -4.57 17.94
N ASN A 163 44.32 -4.28 18.39
CA ASN A 163 45.44 -5.21 18.26
C ASN A 163 45.25 -6.29 19.32
N ASP A 164 44.89 -7.50 18.89
CA ASP A 164 44.97 -8.70 19.72
C ASP A 164 46.46 -9.04 19.93
N ALA A 165 47.04 -8.41 20.95
CA ALA A 165 48.34 -8.76 21.49
C ALA A 165 48.38 -8.40 22.98
N GLN A 166 47.66 -9.17 23.79
CA GLN A 166 48.08 -9.40 25.17
C GLN A 166 48.14 -10.90 25.39
N SER A 167 49.39 -11.34 25.42
CA SER A 167 49.90 -12.63 25.82
C SER A 167 49.34 -13.05 27.18
N MET A 168 49.10 -14.36 27.29
CA MET A 168 49.16 -15.08 28.54
C MET A 168 50.43 -14.69 29.31
N ASP A 169 50.25 -14.22 30.54
CA ASP A 169 50.95 -14.65 31.75
C ASP A 169 50.13 -14.23 32.98
#